data_AF-A0A1W1DHE2-F1
#
_entry.id   AF-A0A1W1DHE2-F1
#
_cell.length_a   1.000
_cell.length_b   1.000
_cell.length_c   1.000
_cell.angle_alpha   90.00
_cell.angle_beta   90.00
_cell.angle_gamma   90.00
#
_symmetry.space_group_name_H-M   'P 1'
#
loop_
_entity.id
_entity.type
_entity.pdbx_description
1 polymer ?
#
loop_
_entity_poly.entity_id
_entity_poly.type
_entity_poly.pdbx_seq_one_letter_code
_entity_poly.pdbx_strand_id
1 'polypeptide(L)' 'MDICKYNKNNYCVGCKRHSDEITDWINYSDSMREAIMQDLENRNIDE' A
#
# COMPACT_ATOMS: atom_id res chain seq x y z
N MET A 1 -15.67 -9.47 5.88
CA MET A 1 -14.85 -8.73 4.90
C MET A 1 -14.19 -7.61 5.67
N ASP A 2 -12.93 -7.76 6.00
CA ASP A 2 -12.18 -6.72 6.70
C ASP A 2 -12.01 -5.54 5.75
N ILE A 3 -12.78 -4.49 6.05
CA ILE A 3 -12.77 -3.23 5.30
C ILE A 3 -11.36 -2.66 5.45
N CYS A 4 -10.66 -2.44 4.32
CA CYS A 4 -9.41 -1.71 4.30
C CYS A 4 -9.63 -0.35 4.98
N LYS A 5 -9.23 -0.24 6.26
CA LYS A 5 -9.30 0.99 7.02
C LYS A 5 -8.02 1.77 6.74
N TYR A 6 -8.17 3.02 6.34
CA TYR A 6 -7.04 3.89 6.03
C TYR A 6 -6.72 4.79 7.23
N ASN A 7 -5.43 5.10 7.42
CA ASN A 7 -4.99 6.14 8.36
C ASN A 7 -5.18 7.54 7.75
N LYS A 8 -4.77 8.59 8.47
CA LYS A 8 -4.87 9.99 8.00
C LYS A 8 -4.06 10.25 6.73
N ASN A 9 -3.06 9.42 6.47
CA ASN A 9 -2.17 9.50 5.32
C ASN A 9 -2.60 8.53 4.20
N ASN A 10 -3.85 8.06 4.21
CA ASN A 10 -4.40 7.13 3.21
C ASN A 10 -3.67 5.77 3.09
N TYR A 11 -2.90 5.38 4.10
CA TYR A 11 -2.32 4.05 4.19
C TYR A 11 -3.28 3.08 4.88
N CYS A 12 -3.49 1.93 4.26
CA CYS A 12 -4.24 0.81 4.78
C CYS A 12 -3.59 0.28 6.07
N VAL A 13 -4.27 0.37 7.22
CA VAL A 13 -3.71 -0.06 8.51
C VAL A 13 -3.49 -1.57 8.62
N GLY A 14 -4.13 -2.37 7.76
CA GLY A 14 -3.93 -3.82 7.70
C GLY A 14 -2.84 -4.25 6.71
N CYS A 15 -2.80 -3.59 5.55
CA CYS A 15 -2.01 -4.03 4.40
C CYS A 15 -0.86 -3.08 4.05
N LYS A 16 -0.72 -1.96 4.76
CA LYS A 16 0.30 -0.91 4.63
C LYS A 16 0.43 -0.26 3.25
N ARG A 17 -0.49 -0.57 2.33
CA ARG A 17 -0.56 0.05 1.00
C ARG A 17 -1.28 1.39 1.05
N HIS A 18 -0.80 2.35 0.28
CA HIS A 18 -1.50 3.60 0.03
C HIS A 18 -2.73 3.33 -0.87
N SER A 19 -3.78 4.13 -0.75
CA SER A 19 -4.98 4.03 -1.61
C SER A 19 -4.64 4.09 -3.10
N ASP A 20 -3.66 4.91 -3.44
CA ASP A 20 -3.24 5.12 -4.83
C ASP A 20 -2.52 3.88 -5.35
N GLU A 21 -1.69 3.23 -4.53
CA GLU A 21 -1.03 1.98 -4.91
C GLU A 21 -2.04 0.84 -5.14
N ILE A 22 -3.19 0.88 -4.46
CA ILE A 22 -4.27 -0.09 -4.66
C ILE A 22 -5.04 0.23 -5.95
N THR A 23 -5.34 1.50 -6.19
CA THR A 23 -6.14 1.94 -7.34
C THR A 23 -5.35 1.87 -8.65
N ASP A 24 -4.08 2.28 -8.63
CA ASP A 24 -3.19 2.31 -9.79
C ASP A 24 -2.37 1.01 -9.96
N TRP A 25 -2.61 -0.01 -9.14
CA TRP A 25 -1.87 -1.27 -9.18
C TRP A 25 -1.76 -1.88 -10.59
N ILE A 26 -2.86 -1.79 -11.36
CA ILE A 26 -2.94 -2.32 -12.73
C ILE A 26 -2.06 -1.54 -13.72
N ASN A 27 -1.81 -0.26 -13.45
CA ASN A 27 -1.01 0.63 -14.28
C ASN A 27 0.49 0.55 -13.97
N TYR A 28 0.87 -0.05 -12.84
CA TYR A 28 2.27 -0.19 -12.46
C TYR A 28 2.99 -1.25 -13.27
N SER A 29 4.24 -0.96 -13.64
CA SER A 29 5.16 -1.94 -14.22
C SER A 29 5.55 -2.98 -13.17
N ASP A 30 5.98 -4.15 -13.63
CA ASP A 30 6.38 -5.24 -12.72
C ASP A 30 7.51 -4.80 -11.77
N SER A 31 8.47 -4.02 -12.26
CA SER A 31 9.53 -3.43 -11.43
C SER A 31 9.01 -2.52 -10.31
N MET A 32 7.95 -1.75 -10.57
CA MET A 32 7.36 -0.85 -9.60
C MET A 32 6.55 -1.66 -8.56
N ARG A 33 5.85 -2.71 -9.00
CA ARG A 33 5.18 -3.66 -8.11
C ARG A 33 6.16 -4.37 -7.19
N GLU A 34 7.29 -4.83 -7.72
CA GLU A 34 8.36 -5.45 -6.92
C GLU A 34 8.94 -4.48 -5.89
N ALA A 35 9.23 -3.24 -6.30
CA ALA A 35 9.70 -2.20 -5.39
C ALA A 35 8.70 -1.93 -4.26
N ILE A 36 7.41 -1.82 -4.58
CA ILE A 36 6.34 -1.64 -3.59
C ILE A 36 6.27 -2.85 -2.65
N MET A 37 6.37 -4.09 -3.16
CA MET A 37 6.36 -5.28 -2.31
C MET A 37 7.54 -5.32 -1.34
N GLN A 38 8.74 -4.95 -1.77
CA GLN A 38 9.92 -4.85 -0.90
C GLN A 38 9.77 -3.73 0.13
N ASP A 39 9.22 -2.58 -0.29
CA ASP A 39 9.00 -1.45 0.61
C ASP A 39 7.96 -1.79 1.69
N LEU A 40 6.88 -2.50 1.34
CA LEU A 40 5.82 -2.91 2.27
C LEU A 40 6.31 -3.74 3.46
N GLU A 41 7.37 -4.52 3.29
CA GLU A 41 7.97 -5.30 4.40
C GLU A 41 8.52 -4.39 5.50
N ASN A 42 9.12 -3.27 5.11
CA ASN A 42 9.78 -2.32 6.01
C ASN A 42 8.96 -1.05 6.26
N ARG A 43 7.83 -0.88 5.56
CA ARG A 43 7.00 0.30 5.65
C ARG A 43 6.40 0.42 7.05
N ASN A 44 6.68 1.55 7.68
CA ASN A 44 6.08 1.93 8.94
C ASN A 44 4.96 2.95 8.66
N ILE A 45 3.75 2.59 9.08
CA ILE A 45 2.53 3.41 8.92
C ILE A 45 1.96 3.85 10.28
N ASP A 46 2.68 3.57 11.37
CA ASP A 46 2.36 4.05 12.71
C ASP A 46 2.63 5.55 12.74
N GLU A 47 1.55 6.33 12.79
CA GLU A 47 1.51 7.78 13.06
C GLU A 47 0.66 8.04 14.30
#